data_AF-A0A414BRV9-F1
#
_entry.id   AF-A0A414BRV9-F1
#
_cell.length_a   1.000
_cell.length_b   1.000
_cell.length_c   1.000
_cell.angle_alpha   90.00
_cell.angle_beta   90.00
_cell.angle_gamma   90.00
#
_symmetry.space_group_name_H-M   'P 1'
#
loop_
_entity.id
_entity.type
_entity.pdbx_description
1 polymer ?
#
loop_
_entity_poly.entity_id
_entity_poly.type
_entity_poly.pdbx_seq_one_letter_code
_entity_poly.pdbx_strand_id
1 'polypeptide(L)'
;MAETKKIKTALVSVFHKDGLDELLAKLNEEGVKFLSTGGTQKFIESLGYECEKVEDVTTYPSILGGRVKTLHPKIFGGILARRDNEGDQEQMKEYEIPSIDLVIVDLYPFEQTVASGASDADIIEKIDIGGISLIRAGAKNFKDVVIVPSKAEYSVLLDILKKKGAETDIEDRKMFAERAFGVSSHYDTAIHAWFAK
;
A
#
# COMPACT_ATOMS: atom_id res chain seq x y z
N MET A 1 17.25 -22.18 4.55
CA MET A 1 17.51 -20.95 3.77
C MET A 1 16.33 -20.04 3.99
N ALA A 2 16.53 -18.76 4.29
CA ALA A 2 15.41 -17.83 4.49
C ALA A 2 14.57 -17.78 3.19
N GLU A 3 13.24 -17.88 3.30
CA GLU A 3 12.34 -17.93 2.14
C GLU A 3 12.29 -16.54 1.48
N THR A 4 13.07 -16.38 0.40
CA THR A 4 13.08 -15.15 -0.42
C THR A 4 11.81 -15.09 -1.28
N LYS A 5 11.27 -13.88 -1.44
CA LYS A 5 10.12 -13.60 -2.30
C LYS A 5 10.47 -12.49 -3.28
N LYS A 6 10.12 -12.69 -4.55
CA LYS A 6 10.26 -11.69 -5.59
C LYS A 6 9.03 -10.78 -5.63
N ILE A 7 9.24 -9.48 -5.64
CA ILE A 7 8.21 -8.47 -5.89
C ILE A 7 7.95 -8.45 -7.39
N LYS A 8 6.72 -8.75 -7.81
CA LYS A 8 6.30 -8.71 -9.22
C LYS A 8 5.24 -7.65 -9.47
N THR A 9 4.38 -7.40 -8.48
CA THR A 9 3.32 -6.40 -8.57
C THR A 9 3.32 -5.50 -7.34
N ALA A 10 3.31 -4.19 -7.55
CA ALA A 10 3.25 -3.17 -6.52
C ALA A 10 1.96 -2.35 -6.61
N LEU A 11 1.14 -2.39 -5.56
CA LEU A 11 0.03 -1.45 -5.35
C LEU A 11 0.56 -0.17 -4.73
N VAL A 12 0.44 0.96 -5.42
CA VAL A 12 0.94 2.27 -4.98
C VAL A 12 -0.24 3.22 -4.78
N SER A 13 -0.51 3.64 -3.55
CA SER A 13 -1.63 4.51 -3.21
C SER A 13 -1.20 5.55 -2.18
N VAL A 14 -0.55 6.61 -2.65
CA VAL A 14 0.00 7.66 -1.77
C VAL A 14 -0.59 9.05 -2.02
N PHE A 15 -0.75 9.82 -0.96
CA PHE A 15 -0.99 11.24 -0.96
C PHE A 15 0.29 12.01 -1.30
N HIS A 16 1.38 11.81 -0.54
CA HIS A 16 2.67 12.48 -0.78
C HIS A 16 3.52 11.70 -1.78
N LYS A 17 4.15 12.41 -2.74
CA LYS A 17 4.94 11.80 -3.83
C LYS A 17 6.43 12.12 -3.73
N ASP A 18 6.84 12.92 -2.75
CA ASP A 18 8.23 13.31 -2.55
C ASP A 18 9.10 12.08 -2.27
N GLY A 19 10.14 11.88 -3.09
CA GLY A 19 11.08 10.75 -2.98
C GLY A 19 10.53 9.41 -3.45
N LEU A 20 9.31 9.36 -4.01
CA LEU A 20 8.73 8.13 -4.57
C LEU A 20 9.33 7.77 -5.94
N ASP A 21 9.76 8.77 -6.70
CA ASP A 21 10.32 8.66 -8.04
C ASP A 21 11.55 7.76 -8.11
N GLU A 22 12.51 7.89 -7.19
CA GLU A 22 13.69 7.02 -7.14
C GLU A 22 13.32 5.55 -6.86
N LEU A 23 12.34 5.33 -5.98
CA LEU A 23 11.86 4.00 -5.65
C LEU A 23 11.12 3.36 -6.83
N LEU A 24 10.25 4.12 -7.51
CA LEU A 24 9.54 3.67 -8.70
C LEU A 24 10.50 3.37 -9.85
N ALA A 25 11.53 4.20 -10.06
CA ALA A 25 12.55 3.96 -11.07
C ALA A 25 13.25 2.61 -10.85
N LYS A 26 13.65 2.31 -9.60
CA LYS A 26 14.28 1.03 -9.28
C LYS A 26 13.32 -0.15 -9.44
N LEU A 27 12.06 -0.03 -8.99
CA LEU A 27 11.05 -1.08 -9.17
C LEU A 27 10.77 -1.35 -10.66
N ASN A 28 10.70 -0.30 -11.48
CA ASN A 28 10.49 -0.41 -12.92
C ASN A 28 11.68 -1.09 -13.62
N GLU A 29 12.92 -0.74 -13.25
CA GLU A 29 14.14 -1.39 -13.75
C GLU A 29 14.12 -2.91 -13.50
N GLU A 30 13.58 -3.34 -12.36
CA GLU A 30 13.44 -4.74 -11.99
C GLU A 30 12.22 -5.44 -12.62
N GLY A 31 11.43 -4.72 -13.44
CA GLY A 31 10.26 -5.24 -14.14
C GLY A 31 9.02 -5.41 -13.26
N VAL A 32 8.93 -4.67 -12.15
CA VAL A 32 7.75 -4.68 -11.28
C VAL A 32 6.60 -3.95 -11.96
N LYS A 33 5.42 -4.58 -11.99
CA LYS A 33 4.19 -3.97 -12.51
C LYS A 33 3.55 -3.07 -11.46
N PHE A 34 3.08 -1.90 -11.88
CA PHE A 34 2.39 -0.97 -10.99
C PHE A 34 0.88 -1.07 -11.11
N LEU A 35 0.22 -1.05 -9.96
CA LEU A 35 -1.23 -0.91 -9.80
C LEU A 35 -1.49 0.35 -8.97
N SER A 36 -2.32 1.27 -9.43
CA SER A 36 -2.57 2.53 -8.71
C SER A 36 -3.93 3.15 -9.02
N THR A 37 -4.24 4.28 -8.37
CA THR A 37 -5.47 5.06 -8.60
C THR A 37 -5.19 6.55 -8.68
N GLY A 38 -6.09 7.25 -9.37
CA GLY A 38 -6.21 8.71 -9.31
C GLY A 38 -4.90 9.47 -9.55
N GLY A 39 -4.51 10.32 -8.59
CA GLY A 39 -3.33 11.18 -8.72
C GLY A 39 -2.00 10.42 -8.70
N THR A 40 -1.96 9.22 -8.13
CA THR A 40 -0.72 8.42 -8.01
C THR A 40 -0.45 7.66 -9.29
N GLN A 41 -1.50 7.12 -9.92
CA GLN A 41 -1.42 6.57 -11.27
C GLN A 41 -0.87 7.60 -12.26
N LYS A 42 -1.45 8.81 -12.30
CA LYS A 42 -0.98 9.89 -13.18
C LYS A 42 0.48 10.26 -12.95
N PHE A 43 0.92 10.23 -11.70
CA PHE A 43 2.32 10.49 -11.35
C PHE A 43 3.25 9.42 -11.91
N ILE A 44 2.91 8.14 -11.71
CA ILE A 44 3.68 7.00 -12.27
C ILE A 44 3.77 7.10 -13.79
N GLU A 45 2.63 7.34 -14.46
CA GLU A 45 2.58 7.51 -15.92
C GLU A 45 3.39 8.72 -16.41
N SER A 46 3.41 9.82 -15.66
CA SER A 46 4.19 11.01 -16.01
C SER A 46 5.71 10.77 -15.97
N LEU A 47 6.16 9.75 -15.24
CA LEU A 47 7.55 9.28 -15.24
C LEU A 47 7.86 8.34 -16.42
N GLY A 48 6.87 8.01 -17.24
CA GLY A 48 7.00 7.11 -18.40
C GLY A 48 6.84 5.63 -18.08
N TYR A 49 6.31 5.28 -16.90
CA TYR A 49 6.11 3.89 -16.48
C TYR A 49 4.67 3.43 -16.73
N GLU A 50 4.50 2.16 -17.13
CA GLU A 50 3.18 1.55 -17.26
C GLU A 50 2.53 1.36 -15.89
N CYS A 51 1.26 1.75 -15.77
CA CYS A 51 0.49 1.59 -14.54
C CYS A 51 -0.92 1.08 -14.86
N GLU A 52 -1.28 -0.07 -14.31
CA GLU A 52 -2.64 -0.58 -14.33
C GLU A 52 -3.50 0.21 -13.32
N LYS A 53 -4.77 0.42 -13.66
CA LYS A 53 -5.74 1.08 -12.77
C LYS A 53 -6.41 0.07 -11.86
N VAL A 54 -6.54 0.40 -10.58
CA VAL A 54 -7.34 -0.43 -9.65
C VAL A 54 -8.77 -0.57 -10.15
N GLU A 55 -9.34 0.49 -10.73
CA GLU A 55 -10.70 0.47 -11.28
C GLU A 55 -10.89 -0.60 -12.38
N ASP A 56 -9.85 -0.85 -13.18
CA ASP A 56 -9.87 -1.88 -14.23
C ASP A 56 -9.82 -3.28 -13.61
N VAL A 57 -9.02 -3.46 -12.54
CA VAL A 57 -8.94 -4.73 -11.79
C VAL A 57 -10.25 -5.01 -11.05
N THR A 58 -10.80 -4.02 -10.34
CA THR A 58 -11.98 -4.20 -9.48
C THR A 58 -13.27 -4.23 -10.28
N THR A 59 -13.26 -3.76 -11.53
CA THR A 59 -14.47 -3.56 -12.35
C THR A 59 -15.49 -2.62 -11.69
N TYR A 60 -15.05 -1.82 -10.72
CA TYR A 60 -15.89 -0.95 -9.90
C TYR A 60 -15.37 0.49 -9.92
N PRO A 61 -16.20 1.49 -10.25
CA PRO A 61 -15.76 2.87 -10.32
C PRO A 61 -15.49 3.44 -8.90
N SER A 62 -14.70 4.50 -8.83
CA SER A 62 -14.58 5.28 -7.60
C SER A 62 -15.91 5.96 -7.27
N ILE A 63 -16.52 5.57 -6.14
CA ILE A 63 -17.80 6.11 -5.67
C ILE A 63 -17.66 6.87 -4.35
N LEU A 64 -18.73 7.57 -3.94
CA LEU A 64 -18.84 8.27 -2.63
C LEU A 64 -17.69 9.25 -2.37
N GLY A 65 -17.37 10.10 -3.35
CA GLY A 65 -16.28 11.07 -3.22
C GLY A 65 -14.90 10.44 -3.08
N GLY A 66 -14.74 9.17 -3.42
CA GLY A 66 -13.47 8.46 -3.31
C GLY A 66 -13.22 7.80 -1.94
N ARG A 67 -14.24 7.72 -1.07
CA ARG A 67 -14.16 7.01 0.22
C ARG A 67 -13.97 5.49 0.07
N VAL A 68 -14.40 4.92 -1.05
CA VAL A 68 -14.38 3.47 -1.32
C VAL A 68 -13.69 3.19 -2.65
N LYS A 69 -12.36 3.36 -2.69
CA LYS A 69 -11.55 3.10 -3.90
C LYS A 69 -10.93 1.71 -3.91
N THR A 70 -10.31 1.34 -2.80
CA THR A 70 -9.47 0.13 -2.71
C THR A 70 -10.11 -0.97 -1.86
N LEU A 71 -11.21 -0.68 -1.17
CA LEU A 71 -11.98 -1.62 -0.34
C LEU A 71 -12.74 -2.64 -1.19
N HIS A 72 -12.00 -3.52 -1.87
CA HIS A 72 -12.54 -4.50 -2.80
C HIS A 72 -11.86 -5.88 -2.63
N PRO A 73 -12.61 -6.99 -2.73
CA PRO A 73 -12.06 -8.34 -2.58
C PRO A 73 -10.90 -8.67 -3.54
N LYS A 74 -10.92 -8.15 -4.77
CA LYS A 74 -9.79 -8.35 -5.71
C LYS A 74 -8.48 -7.70 -5.24
N ILE A 75 -8.56 -6.59 -4.50
CA ILE A 75 -7.36 -5.92 -3.95
C ILE A 75 -6.92 -6.61 -2.67
N PHE A 76 -7.85 -6.78 -1.73
CA PHE A 76 -7.53 -7.39 -0.44
C PHE A 76 -7.21 -8.89 -0.55
N GLY A 77 -7.84 -9.62 -1.48
CA GLY A 77 -7.49 -11.00 -1.81
C GLY A 77 -6.10 -11.09 -2.43
N GLY A 78 -5.74 -10.16 -3.31
CA GLY A 78 -4.41 -10.08 -3.88
C GLY A 78 -3.31 -9.89 -2.83
N ILE A 79 -3.61 -9.12 -1.78
CA ILE A 79 -2.71 -8.89 -0.64
C ILE A 79 -2.73 -10.04 0.37
N LEU A 80 -3.90 -10.57 0.74
CA LEU A 80 -4.08 -11.45 1.91
C LEU A 80 -4.02 -12.95 1.60
N ALA A 81 -4.16 -13.36 0.35
CA ALA A 81 -4.10 -14.77 0.00
C ALA A 81 -2.72 -15.36 0.31
N ARG A 82 -2.71 -16.49 1.01
CA ARG A 82 -1.47 -17.20 1.38
C ARG A 82 -0.94 -17.91 0.15
N ARG A 83 0.32 -17.68 -0.19
CA ARG A 83 0.90 -18.21 -1.44
C ARG A 83 1.16 -19.72 -1.38
N ASP A 84 1.23 -20.29 -0.19
CA ASP A 84 1.42 -21.71 0.08
C ASP A 84 0.13 -22.48 0.41
N ASN A 85 -1.03 -21.81 0.37
CA ASN A 85 -2.32 -22.47 0.60
C ASN A 85 -3.04 -22.76 -0.71
N GLU A 86 -3.21 -24.06 -1.02
CA GLU A 86 -3.83 -24.51 -2.28
C GLU A 86 -5.25 -23.96 -2.47
N GLY A 87 -6.07 -23.92 -1.42
CA GLY A 87 -7.44 -23.39 -1.48
C GLY A 87 -7.48 -21.89 -1.79
N ASP A 88 -6.60 -21.09 -1.17
CA ASP A 88 -6.48 -19.67 -1.51
C ASP A 88 -6.04 -19.50 -2.98
N GLN A 89 -5.10 -20.32 -3.48
CA GLN A 89 -4.63 -20.26 -4.87
C GLN A 89 -5.72 -20.66 -5.88
N GLU A 90 -6.57 -21.63 -5.56
CA GLU A 90 -7.74 -21.99 -6.38
C GLU A 90 -8.74 -20.85 -6.46
N GLN A 91 -9.09 -20.25 -5.31
CA GLN A 91 -9.99 -19.09 -5.26
C GLN A 91 -9.44 -17.89 -6.00
N MET A 92 -8.14 -17.61 -5.90
CA MET A 92 -7.51 -16.52 -6.65
C MET A 92 -7.66 -16.71 -8.16
N LYS A 93 -7.53 -17.95 -8.65
CA LYS A 93 -7.73 -18.26 -10.08
C LYS A 93 -9.20 -18.15 -10.47
N GLU A 94 -10.10 -18.73 -9.68
CA GLU A 94 -11.55 -18.72 -9.93
C GLU A 94 -12.11 -17.30 -10.04
N TYR A 95 -11.69 -16.41 -9.15
CA TYR A 95 -12.19 -15.03 -9.09
C TYR A 95 -11.28 -14.00 -9.77
N GLU A 96 -10.28 -14.48 -10.55
CA GLU A 96 -9.34 -13.64 -11.30
C GLU A 96 -8.67 -12.56 -10.42
N ILE A 97 -8.23 -12.96 -9.24
CA ILE A 97 -7.60 -12.10 -8.25
C ILE A 97 -6.09 -12.04 -8.52
N PRO A 98 -5.53 -10.87 -8.88
CA PRO A 98 -4.10 -10.76 -9.11
C PRO A 98 -3.34 -10.81 -7.79
N SER A 99 -2.14 -11.41 -7.78
CA SER A 99 -1.23 -11.31 -6.65
C SER A 99 -0.63 -9.90 -6.54
N ILE A 100 -0.58 -9.38 -5.31
CA ILE A 100 0.11 -8.13 -4.95
C ILE A 100 1.22 -8.49 -3.97
N ASP A 101 2.46 -8.12 -4.29
CA ASP A 101 3.65 -8.50 -3.51
C ASP A 101 4.22 -7.31 -2.72
N LEU A 102 3.93 -6.10 -3.17
CA LEU A 102 4.32 -4.85 -2.53
C LEU A 102 3.13 -3.92 -2.42
N VAL A 103 2.92 -3.34 -1.25
CA VAL A 103 1.95 -2.26 -1.01
C VAL A 103 2.71 -1.04 -0.54
N ILE A 104 2.60 0.07 -1.28
CA ILE A 104 3.13 1.39 -0.90
C ILE A 104 1.94 2.30 -0.67
N VAL A 105 1.78 2.77 0.55
CA VAL A 105 0.64 3.58 0.97
C VAL A 105 1.09 4.57 2.04
N ASP A 106 0.50 5.75 2.07
CA ASP A 106 0.57 6.67 3.20
C ASP A 106 -0.85 7.11 3.57
N LEU A 107 -0.99 7.63 4.78
CA LEU A 107 -2.28 8.10 5.30
C LEU A 107 -2.40 9.61 5.05
N TYR A 108 -3.64 10.10 5.01
CA TYR A 108 -3.87 11.53 5.05
C TYR A 108 -3.28 12.16 6.32
N PRO A 109 -2.80 13.42 6.25
CA PRO A 109 -2.13 14.08 7.37
C PRO A 109 -3.15 14.56 8.41
N PHE A 110 -3.78 13.62 9.12
CA PHE A 110 -4.83 13.88 10.11
C PHE A 110 -4.36 14.84 11.20
N GLU A 111 -3.22 14.55 11.85
CA GLU A 111 -2.67 15.39 12.92
C GLU A 111 -2.35 16.81 12.46
N GLN A 112 -1.83 16.97 11.24
CA GLN A 112 -1.54 18.28 10.67
C GLN A 112 -2.84 19.05 10.38
N THR A 113 -3.89 18.35 9.94
CA THR A 113 -5.22 18.94 9.71
C THR A 113 -5.82 19.45 11.02
N VAL A 114 -5.75 18.65 12.09
CA VAL A 114 -6.16 19.07 13.44
C VAL A 114 -5.35 20.30 13.90
N ALA A 115 -4.02 20.27 13.76
CA ALA A 115 -3.14 21.37 14.16
C ALA A 115 -3.37 22.66 13.37
N SER A 116 -3.88 22.57 12.14
CA SER A 116 -4.19 23.74 11.31
C SER A 116 -5.44 24.51 11.76
N GLY A 117 -6.22 23.98 12.70
CA GLY A 117 -7.49 24.57 13.13
C GLY A 117 -8.62 24.41 12.11
N ALA A 118 -8.56 23.36 11.29
CA ALA A 118 -9.62 23.01 10.35
C ALA A 118 -10.95 22.71 11.07
N SER A 119 -12.07 22.80 10.32
CA SER A 119 -13.38 22.48 10.88
C SER A 119 -13.51 20.99 11.22
N ASP A 120 -14.41 20.63 12.14
CA ASP A 120 -14.68 19.22 12.48
C ASP A 120 -15.04 18.39 11.25
N ALA A 121 -15.81 18.96 10.32
CA ALA A 121 -16.16 18.31 9.07
C ALA A 121 -14.92 18.01 8.21
N ASP A 122 -14.00 18.98 8.10
CA ASP A 122 -12.75 18.78 7.35
C ASP A 122 -11.85 17.75 8.02
N ILE A 123 -11.77 17.74 9.36
CA ILE A 123 -11.01 16.76 10.12
C ILE A 123 -11.58 15.34 9.92
N ILE A 124 -12.91 15.19 9.96
CA ILE A 124 -13.58 13.91 9.72
C ILE A 124 -13.33 13.40 8.30
N GLU A 125 -13.33 14.27 7.29
CA GLU A 125 -13.00 13.88 5.90
C GLU A 125 -11.54 13.41 5.73
N LYS A 126 -10.65 13.73 6.68
CA LYS A 126 -9.26 13.25 6.67
C LYS A 126 -9.05 11.92 7.38
N ILE A 127 -10.08 11.33 7.97
CA ILE A 127 -10.00 9.98 8.53
C ILE A 127 -9.97 8.96 7.38
N ASP A 128 -8.78 8.50 7.03
CA ASP A 128 -8.56 7.48 6.02
C ASP A 128 -8.99 6.07 6.48
N ILE A 129 -9.91 5.45 5.73
CA ILE A 129 -10.39 4.07 5.93
C ILE A 129 -9.67 3.09 4.99
N GLY A 130 -9.39 3.52 3.76
CA GLY A 130 -8.79 2.67 2.75
C GLY A 130 -7.31 2.43 3.02
N GLY A 131 -6.56 3.51 3.27
CA GLY A 131 -5.13 3.47 3.54
C GLY A 131 -4.79 2.63 4.78
N ILE A 132 -5.51 2.84 5.89
CA ILE A 132 -5.30 2.09 7.13
C ILE A 132 -5.60 0.59 6.94
N SER A 133 -6.61 0.27 6.13
CA SER A 133 -6.96 -1.12 5.81
C SER A 133 -5.86 -1.80 4.97
N LEU A 134 -5.29 -1.10 3.98
CA LEU A 134 -4.17 -1.59 3.16
C LEU A 134 -2.91 -1.82 4.00
N ILE A 135 -2.56 -0.89 4.89
CA ILE A 135 -1.43 -1.01 5.83
C ILE A 135 -1.56 -2.30 6.65
N ARG A 136 -2.72 -2.50 7.28
CA ARG A 136 -2.96 -3.67 8.13
C ARG A 136 -2.99 -4.98 7.33
N ALA A 137 -3.53 -4.96 6.12
CA ALA A 137 -3.57 -6.15 5.26
C ALA A 137 -2.16 -6.59 4.82
N GLY A 138 -1.34 -5.65 4.34
CA GLY A 138 0.04 -5.92 3.96
C GLY A 138 0.89 -6.40 5.15
N ALA A 139 0.75 -5.73 6.30
CA ALA A 139 1.46 -6.11 7.53
C ALA A 139 1.05 -7.51 8.04
N LYS A 140 -0.24 -7.84 7.98
CA LYS A 140 -0.74 -9.17 8.38
C LYS A 140 -0.13 -10.28 7.52
N ASN A 141 -0.02 -10.07 6.20
CA ASN A 141 0.50 -11.08 5.27
C ASN A 141 1.98 -10.90 4.93
N PHE A 142 2.79 -10.43 5.89
CA PHE A 142 4.23 -10.20 5.69
C PHE A 142 5.02 -11.45 5.27
N LYS A 143 4.45 -12.65 5.42
CA LYS A 143 5.07 -13.87 4.89
C LYS A 143 5.31 -13.76 3.38
N ASP A 144 4.40 -13.11 2.66
CA ASP A 144 4.40 -13.02 1.20
C ASP A 144 4.42 -11.57 0.67
N VAL A 145 4.07 -10.57 1.49
CA VAL A 145 3.90 -9.17 1.06
C VAL A 145 4.84 -8.22 1.79
N VAL A 146 5.40 -7.25 1.08
CA VAL A 146 6.11 -6.09 1.65
C VAL A 146 5.13 -4.93 1.80
N ILE A 147 5.09 -4.29 2.97
CA ILE A 147 4.28 -3.09 3.23
C ILE A 147 5.17 -1.88 3.51
N VAL A 148 5.01 -0.82 2.73
CA VAL A 148 5.63 0.49 2.95
C VAL A 148 4.52 1.44 3.43
N PRO A 149 4.40 1.70 4.74
CA PRO A 149 3.27 2.40 5.35
C PRO A 149 3.42 3.93 5.36
N SER A 150 4.60 4.45 5.01
CA SER A 150 4.84 5.89 4.91
C SER A 150 6.06 6.20 4.04
N LYS A 151 6.27 7.49 3.74
CA LYS A 151 7.47 7.97 3.03
C LYS A 151 8.78 7.75 3.80
N ALA A 152 8.73 7.59 5.12
CA ALA A 152 9.93 7.34 5.93
C ALA A 152 10.61 6.01 5.56
N GLU A 153 9.85 5.10 4.98
CA GLU A 153 10.31 3.77 4.59
C GLU A 153 10.87 3.67 3.16
N TYR A 154 10.74 4.72 2.34
CA TYR A 154 11.14 4.68 0.92
C TYR A 154 12.63 4.38 0.75
N SER A 155 13.48 5.09 1.49
CA SER A 155 14.94 4.89 1.46
C SER A 155 15.33 3.48 1.92
N VAL A 156 14.64 2.94 2.92
CA VAL A 156 14.88 1.60 3.43
C VAL A 156 14.58 0.54 2.38
N LEU A 157 13.43 0.63 1.70
CA LEU A 157 13.11 -0.30 0.63
C LEU A 157 14.05 -0.13 -0.55
N LEU A 158 14.36 1.11 -0.94
CA LEU A 158 15.31 1.40 -2.02
C LEU A 158 16.68 0.76 -1.77
N ASP A 159 17.20 0.85 -0.54
CA ASP A 159 18.47 0.22 -0.16
C ASP A 159 18.43 -1.30 -0.24
N ILE A 160 17.30 -1.93 0.11
CA ILE A 160 17.09 -3.37 -0.06
C ILE A 160 17.10 -3.71 -1.55
N LEU A 161 16.35 -2.97 -2.37
CA LEU A 161 16.27 -3.21 -3.82
C LEU A 161 17.62 -3.03 -4.52
N LYS A 162 18.43 -2.06 -4.10
CA LYS A 162 19.79 -1.86 -4.62
C LYS A 162 20.73 -3.02 -4.29
N LYS A 163 20.53 -3.69 -3.15
CA LYS A 163 21.39 -4.79 -2.68
C LYS A 163 20.93 -6.17 -3.18
N LYS A 164 19.61 -6.39 -3.25
CA LYS A 164 19.01 -7.70 -3.47
C LYS A 164 18.20 -7.79 -4.78
N GLY A 165 18.07 -6.70 -5.53
CA GLY A 165 17.10 -6.60 -6.62
C GLY A 165 15.67 -6.54 -6.08
N ALA A 166 14.66 -6.80 -6.91
CA ALA A 166 13.26 -6.90 -6.48
C ALA A 166 12.96 -8.17 -5.64
N GLU A 167 13.82 -8.51 -4.68
CA GLU A 167 13.68 -9.64 -3.78
C GLU A 167 13.80 -9.21 -2.32
N THR A 168 13.02 -9.85 -1.45
CA THR A 168 13.07 -9.64 0.00
C THR A 168 13.16 -10.97 0.73
N ASP A 169 13.86 -10.99 1.85
CA ASP A 169 13.79 -12.11 2.80
C ASP A 169 12.67 -11.86 3.84
N ILE A 170 12.42 -12.88 4.67
CA ILE A 170 11.38 -12.81 5.68
C ILE A 170 11.64 -11.73 6.74
N GLU A 171 12.91 -11.43 7.04
CA GLU A 171 13.27 -10.44 8.06
C GLU A 171 13.03 -9.02 7.54
N ASP A 172 13.34 -8.76 6.25
CA ASP A 172 12.96 -7.51 5.58
C ASP A 172 11.45 -7.27 5.71
N ARG A 173 10.63 -8.27 5.34
CA ARG A 173 9.16 -8.15 5.36
C ARG A 173 8.62 -7.99 6.78
N LYS A 174 9.19 -8.71 7.75
CA LYS A 174 8.81 -8.61 9.16
C LYS A 174 9.13 -7.23 9.75
N MET A 175 10.27 -6.64 9.39
CA MET A 175 10.63 -5.27 9.77
C MET A 175 9.59 -4.26 9.23
N PHE A 176 9.21 -4.39 7.96
CA PHE A 176 8.18 -3.53 7.37
C PHE A 176 6.81 -3.70 8.04
N ALA A 177 6.43 -4.93 8.40
CA ALA A 177 5.18 -5.20 9.11
C ALA A 177 5.13 -4.59 10.51
N GLU A 178 6.24 -4.65 11.25
CA GLU A 178 6.38 -4.00 12.56
C GLU A 178 6.16 -2.49 12.44
N ARG A 179 6.86 -1.82 11.52
CA ARG A 179 6.68 -0.39 11.25
C ARG A 179 5.26 -0.04 10.82
N ALA A 180 4.65 -0.87 9.98
CA ALA A 180 3.27 -0.68 9.52
C ALA A 180 2.26 -0.72 10.67
N PHE A 181 2.39 -1.67 11.60
CA PHE A 181 1.54 -1.68 12.79
C PHE A 181 1.82 -0.48 13.71
N GLY A 182 3.08 -0.04 13.82
CA GLY A 182 3.45 1.20 14.50
C GLY A 182 2.72 2.43 13.92
N VAL A 183 2.74 2.60 12.59
CA VAL A 183 2.01 3.69 11.90
C VAL A 183 0.51 3.60 12.17
N SER A 184 -0.09 2.41 12.06
CA SER A 184 -1.54 2.26 12.29
C SER A 184 -1.95 2.56 13.74
N SER A 185 -1.14 2.13 14.71
CA SER A 185 -1.37 2.36 16.14
C SER A 185 -1.29 3.84 16.49
N HIS A 186 -0.27 4.54 15.97
CA HIS A 186 -0.12 5.99 16.14
C HIS A 186 -1.31 6.76 15.57
N TYR A 187 -1.72 6.40 14.34
CA TYR A 187 -2.81 7.06 13.64
C TYR A 187 -4.16 6.93 14.38
N ASP A 188 -4.52 5.72 14.82
CA ASP A 188 -5.76 5.51 15.57
C ASP A 188 -5.72 6.20 16.95
N THR A 189 -4.54 6.26 17.59
CA THR A 189 -4.35 7.00 18.85
C THR A 189 -4.62 8.49 18.66
N ALA A 190 -4.14 9.09 17.56
CA ALA A 190 -4.38 10.49 17.24
C ALA A 190 -5.87 10.79 17.00
N ILE A 191 -6.57 9.91 16.27
CA ILE A 191 -8.02 10.03 16.05
C ILE A 191 -8.78 9.94 17.37
N HIS A 192 -8.49 8.92 18.19
CA HIS A 192 -9.10 8.77 19.50
C HIS A 192 -8.89 10.02 20.37
N ALA A 193 -7.66 10.53 20.43
CA ALA A 193 -7.32 11.72 21.21
C ALA A 193 -8.05 12.98 20.74
N TRP A 194 -8.42 13.08 19.45
CA TRP A 194 -9.24 14.17 18.95
C TRP A 194 -10.70 14.04 19.39
N PHE A 195 -11.30 12.85 19.27
CA PHE A 195 -12.69 12.60 19.71
C PHE A 195 -12.90 12.64 21.23
N ALA A 196 -11.85 12.37 22.01
CA ALA A 196 -11.91 12.36 23.47
C ALA A 196 -11.81 13.75 24.12
N LYS A 197 -11.58 14.80 23.32
CA LYS A 197 -11.60 16.19 23.78
C LYS A 197 -13.03 16.72 23.86
#